data_AF-A0A5C1WBL4-F1
#
_entry.id   AF-A0A5C1WBL4-F1
#
_cell.length_a   1.000
_cell.length_b   1.000
_cell.length_c   1.000
_cell.angle_alpha   90.00
_cell.angle_beta   90.00
_cell.angle_gamma   90.00
#
_symmetry.space_group_name_H-M   'P 1'
#
loop_
_entity.id
_entity.type
_entity.pdbx_description
1 polymer ?
#
loop_
_entity_poly.entity_id
_entity_poly.type
_entity_poly.pdbx_seq_one_letter_code
_entity_poly.pdbx_strand_id
1 'polypeptide(L)'
;MRCLIPCVSVNSAISIRLLGSAGKETSSMLNFKRYRPDHAPADLWTLPVEGPTLVRDFVADRLAFARTHSEWYRRKKKTVQIFSKALRLAAIGLLAVGGVVPLMAQVDIPIAPNAGYILLAIGGSCLLADRIFGVSAAWARYMVAAIDIETLSETFRASVVATESSAGEDRRLAIMQLCKSFTDDICAIVSSETKVWVQEFDNARDELGRMAKSDGK
;
A
#
# COMPACT_ATOMS: atom_id res chain seq x y z
N MET A 1 -20.30 -24.81 3.45
CA MET A 1 -20.48 -24.20 2.10
C MET A 1 -19.12 -24.17 1.43
N ARG A 2 -18.92 -25.04 0.43
CA ARG A 2 -17.70 -25.19 -0.37
C ARG A 2 -17.71 -24.14 -1.48
N CYS A 3 -16.66 -23.34 -1.61
CA CYS A 3 -16.44 -22.51 -2.79
C CYS A 3 -15.58 -23.30 -3.79
N LEU A 4 -16.21 -23.66 -4.91
CA LEU A 4 -15.57 -24.18 -6.11
C LEU A 4 -14.86 -23.03 -6.83
N ILE A 5 -13.55 -23.14 -7.01
CA ILE A 5 -12.78 -22.35 -7.98
C ILE A 5 -12.54 -23.27 -9.18
N PRO A 6 -12.93 -22.91 -10.42
CA PRO A 6 -12.69 -23.75 -11.57
C PRO A 6 -11.20 -23.74 -11.93
N CYS A 7 -10.61 -24.93 -11.87
CA CYS A 7 -9.27 -25.23 -12.34
C CYS A 7 -9.31 -25.29 -13.88
N VAL A 8 -8.68 -24.33 -14.56
CA VAL A 8 -8.53 -24.39 -16.01
C VAL A 8 -7.46 -25.42 -16.34
N SER A 9 -7.93 -26.54 -16.89
CA SER A 9 -7.14 -27.63 -17.46
C SER A 9 -6.41 -27.13 -18.71
N VAL A 10 -5.07 -27.08 -18.67
CA VAL A 10 -4.24 -27.02 -19.88
C VAL A 10 -3.58 -28.39 -20.04
N ASN A 11 -4.26 -29.25 -20.79
CA ASN A 11 -3.74 -30.51 -21.26
C ASN A 11 -3.18 -30.27 -22.67
N SER A 12 -1.86 -30.15 -22.81
CA SER A 12 -1.21 -30.39 -24.09
C SER A 12 0.23 -30.84 -23.87
N ALA A 13 0.48 -32.10 -24.19
CA ALA A 13 1.77 -32.74 -24.19
C ALA A 13 2.72 -32.04 -25.19
N ILE A 14 3.85 -31.54 -24.69
CA ILE A 14 5.01 -31.21 -25.53
C ILE A 14 6.19 -31.99 -24.96
N SER A 15 6.55 -33.03 -25.70
CA SER A 15 7.70 -33.89 -25.45
C SER A 15 8.97 -33.11 -25.78
N ILE A 16 9.65 -32.57 -24.76
CA ILE A 16 10.95 -31.89 -24.93
C ILE A 16 12.05 -32.95 -24.87
N ARG A 17 12.59 -33.28 -26.05
CA ARG A 17 13.84 -34.03 -26.22
C ARG A 17 14.97 -33.27 -25.53
N LEU A 18 15.55 -33.90 -24.52
CA LEU A 18 16.87 -33.59 -23.97
C LEU A 18 17.95 -33.78 -25.05
N LEU A 19 18.66 -32.72 -25.41
CA LEU A 19 20.00 -32.82 -26.00
C LEU A 19 20.78 -31.51 -25.79
N GLY A 20 21.71 -31.62 -24.85
CA GLY A 20 22.97 -30.89 -24.67
C GLY A 20 23.18 -29.53 -25.35
N SER A 21 23.30 -28.49 -24.53
CA SER A 21 24.42 -27.56 -24.64
C SER A 21 24.68 -26.95 -23.26
N ALA A 22 25.77 -27.39 -22.63
CA ALA A 22 26.28 -26.82 -21.40
C ALA A 22 26.89 -25.45 -21.70
N GLY A 23 26.22 -24.38 -21.29
CA GLY A 23 26.71 -23.03 -21.53
C GLY A 23 25.95 -21.95 -20.77
N LYS A 24 26.33 -21.72 -19.50
CA LYS A 24 26.17 -20.44 -18.78
C LYS A 24 24.75 -19.84 -18.69
N GLU A 25 23.78 -20.53 -18.09
CA GLU A 25 22.46 -19.92 -17.81
C GLU A 25 21.86 -20.32 -16.44
N THR A 26 22.66 -20.29 -15.37
CA THR A 26 22.15 -20.59 -14.00
C THR A 26 22.28 -19.43 -13.02
N SER A 27 22.48 -18.19 -13.48
CA SER A 27 22.49 -17.00 -12.60
C SER A 27 21.15 -16.24 -12.54
N SER A 28 20.17 -16.56 -13.39
CA SER A 28 18.93 -15.77 -13.50
C SER A 28 17.70 -16.39 -12.85
N MET A 29 17.79 -17.62 -12.32
CA MET A 29 16.65 -18.25 -11.67
C MET A 29 16.76 -18.15 -10.15
N LEU A 30 15.80 -17.42 -9.58
CA LEU A 30 15.45 -17.35 -8.16
C LEU A 30 16.34 -16.49 -7.26
N ASN A 31 16.53 -15.22 -7.64
CA ASN A 31 16.93 -14.18 -6.68
C ASN A 31 15.71 -13.70 -5.85
N PHE A 32 15.01 -14.63 -5.19
CA PHE A 32 13.90 -14.34 -4.26
C PHE A 32 14.34 -13.48 -3.05
N LYS A 33 15.65 -13.32 -2.87
CA LYS A 33 16.29 -12.55 -1.80
C LYS A 33 16.21 -11.03 -1.95
N ARG A 34 15.62 -10.52 -3.05
CA ARG A 34 15.52 -9.08 -3.33
C ARG A 34 14.24 -8.39 -2.88
N TYR A 35 13.22 -9.13 -2.45
CA TYR A 35 12.00 -8.46 -1.96
C TYR A 35 12.23 -7.85 -0.57
N ARG A 36 12.73 -6.63 -0.58
CA ARG A 36 12.82 -5.73 0.56
C ARG A 36 11.48 -4.98 0.65
N PRO A 37 10.67 -5.21 1.70
CA PRO A 37 9.36 -4.56 1.82
C PRO A 37 9.45 -3.05 2.06
N ASP A 38 10.65 -2.47 2.11
CA ASP A 38 10.89 -1.04 2.29
C ASP A 38 11.07 -0.25 0.98
N HIS A 39 11.52 -0.87 -0.12
CA HIS A 39 11.68 -0.20 -1.41
C HIS A 39 11.55 -1.17 -2.61
N ALA A 40 10.96 -0.68 -3.71
CA ALA A 40 10.94 -1.42 -4.97
C ALA A 40 12.36 -1.64 -5.51
N PRO A 41 12.64 -2.78 -6.16
CA PRO A 41 13.93 -3.02 -6.79
C PRO A 41 14.17 -2.00 -7.92
N ALA A 42 15.40 -1.50 -8.05
CA ALA A 42 15.72 -0.39 -8.96
C ALA A 42 15.45 -0.72 -10.44
N ASP A 43 15.58 -1.99 -10.81
CA ASP A 43 15.33 -2.54 -12.13
C ASP A 43 13.83 -2.69 -12.45
N LEU A 44 12.92 -2.57 -11.48
CA LEU A 44 11.47 -2.59 -11.74
C LEU A 44 11.05 -1.49 -12.71
N TRP A 45 11.74 -0.36 -12.70
CA TRP A 45 11.33 0.82 -13.47
C TRP A 45 11.97 0.89 -14.85
N THR A 46 12.72 -0.15 -15.24
CA THR A 46 13.43 -0.21 -16.52
C THR A 46 12.96 -1.40 -17.35
N LEU A 47 12.92 -1.22 -18.67
CA LEU A 47 12.64 -2.31 -19.59
C LEU A 47 13.94 -3.04 -19.93
N PRO A 48 13.95 -4.38 -19.89
CA PRO A 48 15.11 -5.17 -20.27
C PRO A 48 15.22 -5.40 -21.79
N VAL A 49 14.59 -4.57 -22.64
CA VAL A 49 14.41 -4.86 -24.08
C VAL A 49 14.88 -3.71 -24.96
N GLU A 50 15.65 -4.03 -26.00
CA GLU A 50 16.02 -3.11 -27.09
C GLU A 50 14.94 -3.09 -28.18
N GLY A 51 14.56 -1.91 -28.67
CA GLY A 51 13.47 -1.76 -29.65
C GLY A 51 13.36 -0.35 -30.23
N PRO A 52 12.35 -0.10 -31.09
CA PRO A 52 12.11 1.23 -31.67
C PRO A 52 11.95 2.29 -30.59
N THR A 53 12.63 3.43 -30.75
CA THR A 53 12.72 4.48 -29.72
C THR A 53 11.35 4.94 -29.24
N LEU A 54 10.41 5.23 -30.16
CA LEU A 54 9.07 5.72 -29.81
C LEU A 54 8.32 4.79 -28.83
N VAL A 55 8.28 3.49 -29.12
CA VAL A 55 7.54 2.51 -28.29
C VAL A 55 8.23 2.36 -26.94
N ARG A 56 9.56 2.24 -26.95
CA ARG A 56 10.35 2.11 -25.73
C ARG A 56 10.19 3.33 -24.82
N ASP A 57 10.25 4.52 -25.39
CA ASP A 57 10.16 5.78 -24.64
C ASP A 57 8.75 5.96 -24.05
N PHE A 58 7.70 5.54 -24.78
CA PHE A 58 6.34 5.55 -24.25
C PHE A 58 6.15 4.55 -23.10
N VAL A 59 6.65 3.32 -23.23
CA VAL A 59 6.57 2.33 -22.14
C VAL A 59 7.39 2.78 -20.92
N ALA A 60 8.56 3.39 -21.14
CA ALA A 60 9.38 3.95 -20.07
C ALA A 60 8.67 5.11 -19.35
N ASP A 61 7.98 5.98 -20.08
CA ASP A 61 7.13 7.03 -19.50
C ASP A 61 6.02 6.45 -18.63
N ARG A 62 5.35 5.37 -19.07
CA ARG A 62 4.34 4.68 -18.26
C ARG A 62 4.92 4.06 -16.98
N LEU A 63 6.10 3.46 -17.03
CA LEU A 63 6.79 2.95 -15.83
C LEU A 63 7.21 4.08 -14.89
N ALA A 64 7.63 5.24 -15.41
CA ALA A 64 7.94 6.42 -14.61
C ALA A 64 6.70 7.00 -13.91
N PHE A 65 5.56 6.98 -14.60
CA PHE A 65 4.26 7.31 -14.01
C PHE A 65 3.93 6.39 -12.83
N ALA A 66 4.00 5.07 -13.03
CA ALA A 66 3.76 4.08 -11.97
C ALA A 66 4.70 4.26 -10.77
N ARG A 67 6.00 4.50 -11.04
CA ARG A 67 7.01 4.78 -10.02
C ARG A 67 6.63 5.96 -9.14
N THR A 68 6.22 7.07 -9.78
CA THR A 68 5.85 8.30 -9.07
C THR A 68 4.69 8.05 -8.11
N HIS A 69 3.69 7.28 -8.55
CA HIS A 69 2.55 6.90 -7.72
C HIS A 69 2.94 5.97 -6.57
N SER A 70 3.71 4.90 -6.82
CA SER A 70 4.18 4.01 -5.74
C SER A 70 5.03 4.77 -4.71
N GLU A 71 5.98 5.60 -5.17
CA GLU A 71 6.84 6.38 -4.28
C GLU A 71 6.04 7.37 -3.43
N TRP A 72 4.98 7.98 -3.99
CA TRP A 72 4.08 8.84 -3.23
C TRP A 72 3.43 8.07 -2.07
N TYR A 73 2.90 6.88 -2.34
CA TYR A 73 2.30 6.02 -1.33
C TYR A 73 3.30 5.59 -0.25
N ARG A 74 4.51 5.17 -0.65
CA ARG A 74 5.58 4.78 0.30
C ARG A 74 6.04 5.95 1.17
N ARG A 75 6.11 7.17 0.63
CA ARG A 75 6.45 8.37 1.40
C ARG A 75 5.34 8.73 2.39
N LYS A 76 4.08 8.74 1.95
CA LYS A 76 2.91 9.05 2.80
C LYS A 76 2.75 8.09 3.98
N LYS A 77 3.04 6.80 3.77
CA LYS A 77 3.07 5.80 4.84
C LYS A 77 3.88 6.26 6.05
N LYS A 78 5.09 6.81 5.85
CA LYS A 78 5.99 7.17 6.97
C LYS A 78 5.38 8.24 7.86
N THR A 79 4.81 9.29 7.26
CA THR A 79 4.18 10.39 8.01
C THR A 79 3.01 9.88 8.84
N VAL A 80 2.15 9.06 8.26
CA VAL A 80 0.97 8.48 8.94
C VAL A 80 1.39 7.53 10.05
N GLN A 81 2.41 6.72 9.82
CA GLN A 81 2.95 5.81 10.83
C GLN A 81 3.53 6.55 12.03
N ILE A 82 4.27 7.64 11.80
CA ILE A 82 4.83 8.47 12.88
C ILE A 82 3.69 9.11 13.67
N PHE A 83 2.70 9.68 12.99
CA PHE A 83 1.57 10.32 13.66
C PHE A 83 0.76 9.34 14.52
N SER A 84 0.47 8.14 14.01
CA SER A 84 -0.24 7.11 14.78
C SER A 84 0.56 6.64 16.00
N LYS A 85 1.88 6.44 15.86
CA LYS A 85 2.76 6.10 16.99
C LYS A 85 2.80 7.22 18.03
N ALA A 86 2.93 8.47 17.59
CA ALA A 86 2.94 9.63 18.47
C ALA A 86 1.63 9.76 19.26
N LEU A 87 0.49 9.59 18.58
CA LEU A 87 -0.83 9.67 19.22
C LEU A 87 -1.03 8.57 20.26
N ARG A 88 -0.58 7.35 19.98
CA ARG A 88 -0.62 6.23 20.94
C ARG A 88 0.30 6.45 22.14
N LEU A 89 1.53 6.90 21.91
CA LEU A 89 2.47 7.20 23.00
C LEU A 89 1.97 8.36 23.87
N ALA A 90 1.41 9.40 23.25
CA ALA A 90 0.79 10.52 23.96
C ALA A 90 -0.39 10.05 24.80
N ALA A 91 -1.29 9.23 24.25
CA ALA A 91 -2.42 8.66 24.99
C ALA A 91 -1.95 7.84 26.19
N ILE A 92 -0.99 6.93 26.01
CA ILE A 92 -0.44 6.10 27.10
C ILE A 92 0.21 6.98 28.18
N GLY A 93 1.03 7.95 27.79
CA GLY A 93 1.71 8.85 28.73
C GLY A 93 0.73 9.71 29.53
N LEU A 94 -0.25 10.31 28.85
CA LEU A 94 -1.28 11.13 29.48
C LEU A 94 -2.18 10.33 30.41
N LEU A 95 -2.56 9.11 30.02
CA LEU A 95 -3.36 8.23 30.88
C LEU A 95 -2.58 7.75 32.10
N ALA A 96 -1.29 7.39 31.93
CA ALA A 96 -0.44 6.97 33.02
C ALA A 96 -0.22 8.10 34.03
N VAL A 97 0.20 9.29 33.58
CA VAL A 97 0.39 10.45 34.46
C VAL A 97 -0.94 10.90 35.07
N GLY A 98 -2.00 10.98 34.26
CA GLY A 98 -3.34 11.36 34.69
C GLY A 98 -3.93 10.44 35.75
N GLY A 99 -3.62 9.13 35.70
CA GLY A 99 -4.03 8.16 36.71
C GLY A 99 -3.20 8.20 37.99
N VAL A 100 -1.91 8.55 37.91
CA VAL A 100 -1.01 8.60 39.07
C VAL A 100 -1.18 9.90 39.88
N VAL A 101 -1.39 11.04 39.23
CA VAL A 101 -1.57 12.35 39.88
C VAL A 101 -2.61 12.36 41.01
N PRO A 102 -3.85 11.85 40.83
CA PRO A 102 -4.84 11.85 41.90
C PRO A 102 -4.48 10.90 43.06
N LEU A 103 -3.65 9.88 42.84
CA LEU A 103 -3.15 9.00 43.89
C LEU A 103 -2.06 9.70 44.72
N MET A 104 -1.18 10.47 44.09
CA MET A 104 -0.13 11.24 44.78
C MET A 104 -0.71 12.31 45.71
N ALA A 105 -1.84 12.91 45.32
CA ALA A 105 -2.57 13.85 46.16
C ALA A 105 -3.15 13.22 47.44
N GLN A 106 -3.30 11.88 47.50
CA GLN A 106 -3.74 11.18 48.70
C GLN A 106 -2.60 10.94 49.71
N VAL A 107 -1.34 11.15 49.31
CA VAL A 107 -0.14 10.93 50.13
C VAL A 107 0.52 12.27 50.52
N ASP A 108 -0.29 13.33 50.66
CA ASP A 108 0.11 14.69 51.07
C ASP A 108 1.17 15.38 50.18
N ILE A 109 1.29 14.96 48.91
CA ILE A 109 2.14 15.66 47.93
C ILE A 109 1.35 16.85 47.37
N PRO A 110 1.90 18.09 47.35
CA PRO A 110 1.16 19.30 46.97
C PRO A 110 0.95 19.39 45.45
N ILE A 111 0.05 18.57 44.91
CA ILE A 111 -0.34 18.52 43.49
C ILE A 111 -1.87 18.63 43.41
N ALA A 112 -2.37 19.49 42.52
CA ALA A 112 -3.80 19.63 42.31
C ALA A 112 -4.39 18.36 41.63
N PRO A 113 -5.35 17.65 42.26
CA PRO A 113 -5.95 16.43 41.70
C PRO A 113 -6.61 16.66 40.33
N ASN A 114 -7.15 17.86 40.13
CA ASN A 114 -7.84 18.27 38.90
C ASN A 114 -6.94 18.19 37.66
N ALA A 115 -5.63 18.40 37.82
CA ALA A 115 -4.68 18.24 36.72
C ALA A 115 -4.67 16.79 36.20
N GLY A 116 -4.79 15.81 37.09
CA GLY A 116 -4.86 14.39 36.72
C GLY A 116 -6.08 14.08 35.85
N TYR A 117 -7.26 14.58 36.23
CA TYR A 117 -8.50 14.38 35.46
C TYR A 117 -8.44 15.04 34.07
N ILE A 118 -7.83 16.23 33.96
CA ILE A 118 -7.62 16.88 32.65
C ILE A 118 -6.69 16.03 31.77
N LEU A 119 -5.60 15.51 32.33
CA LEU A 119 -4.68 14.64 31.59
C LEU A 119 -5.37 13.34 31.14
N LEU A 120 -6.22 12.74 31.99
CA LEU A 120 -7.03 11.59 31.62
C LEU A 120 -8.00 11.92 30.47
N ALA A 121 -8.67 13.07 30.52
CA ALA A 121 -9.60 13.50 29.48
C ALA A 121 -8.88 13.70 28.12
N ILE A 122 -7.69 14.34 28.13
CA ILE A 122 -6.89 14.51 26.91
C ILE A 122 -6.40 13.16 26.39
N GLY A 123 -5.88 12.29 27.28
CA GLY A 123 -5.42 10.95 26.91
C GLY A 123 -6.53 10.09 26.29
N GLY A 124 -7.73 10.12 26.88
CA GLY A 124 -8.91 9.47 26.34
C GLY A 124 -9.35 10.06 24.99
N SER A 125 -9.29 11.38 24.84
CA SER A 125 -9.59 12.08 23.57
C SER A 125 -8.61 11.70 22.47
N CYS A 126 -7.32 11.53 22.78
CA CYS A 126 -6.32 11.05 21.82
C CYS A 126 -6.64 9.64 21.31
N LEU A 127 -7.07 8.73 22.20
CA LEU A 127 -7.44 7.37 21.81
C LEU A 127 -8.72 7.35 20.97
N LEU A 128 -9.70 8.18 21.35
CA LEU A 128 -10.94 8.34 20.61
C LEU A 128 -10.67 8.90 19.20
N ALA A 129 -9.77 9.88 19.08
CA ALA A 129 -9.34 10.42 17.81
C ALA A 129 -8.65 9.35 16.93
N ASP A 130 -7.72 8.53 17.47
CA ASP A 130 -7.07 7.46 16.69
C ASP A 130 -8.11 6.48 16.13
N ARG A 131 -9.15 6.17 16.92
CA ARG A 131 -10.23 5.25 16.55
C ARG A 131 -11.15 5.85 15.48
N ILE A 132 -11.60 7.10 15.66
CA ILE A 132 -12.56 7.74 14.76
C ILE A 132 -11.91 8.04 13.40
N PHE A 133 -10.67 8.51 13.39
CA PHE A 133 -9.98 8.89 12.16
C PHE A 133 -9.24 7.73 11.48
N GLY A 134 -9.16 6.54 12.11
CA GLY A 134 -8.55 5.35 11.51
C GLY A 134 -7.07 5.51 11.13
N VAL A 135 -6.37 6.49 11.74
CA VAL A 135 -4.99 6.86 11.34
C VAL A 135 -4.03 5.68 11.47
N SER A 136 -4.31 4.78 12.40
CA SER A 136 -3.53 3.57 12.62
C SER A 136 -3.77 2.45 11.58
N ALA A 137 -4.85 2.49 10.80
CA ALA A 137 -5.10 1.55 9.70
C ALA A 137 -4.58 2.07 8.36
N ALA A 138 -4.48 3.40 8.21
CA ALA A 138 -4.08 4.06 6.96
C ALA A 138 -2.69 3.63 6.45
N TRP A 139 -1.71 3.37 7.32
CA TRP A 139 -0.36 2.97 6.88
C TRP A 139 -0.33 1.62 6.14
N ALA A 140 -1.21 0.67 6.51
CA ALA A 140 -1.28 -0.64 5.89
C ALA A 140 -1.90 -0.52 4.49
N ARG A 141 -2.97 0.28 4.35
CA ARG A 141 -3.60 0.58 3.06
C ARG A 141 -2.64 1.24 2.07
N TYR A 142 -1.88 2.25 2.52
CA TYR A 142 -0.83 2.87 1.72
C TYR A 142 0.23 1.86 1.25
N MET A 143 0.56 0.87 2.08
CA MET A 143 1.48 -0.18 1.68
C MET A 143 0.87 -1.10 0.64
N VAL A 144 -0.38 -1.52 0.81
CA VAL A 144 -1.10 -2.37 -0.15
C VAL A 144 -1.15 -1.69 -1.52
N ALA A 145 -1.57 -0.43 -1.59
CA ALA A 145 -1.60 0.32 -2.85
C ALA A 145 -0.23 0.41 -3.54
N ALA A 146 0.85 0.62 -2.77
CA ALA A 146 2.20 0.65 -3.33
C ALA A 146 2.63 -0.74 -3.89
N ILE A 147 2.32 -1.82 -3.18
CA ILE A 147 2.62 -3.20 -3.58
C ILE A 147 1.80 -3.59 -4.82
N ASP A 148 0.54 -3.20 -4.89
CA ASP A 148 -0.34 -3.47 -6.03
C ASP A 148 0.21 -2.79 -7.30
N ILE A 149 0.65 -1.53 -7.20
CA ILE A 149 1.28 -0.81 -8.31
C ILE A 149 2.58 -1.49 -8.75
N GLU A 150 3.39 -1.97 -7.80
CA GLU A 150 4.65 -2.66 -8.10
C GLU A 150 4.43 -4.01 -8.79
N THR A 151 3.44 -4.77 -8.31
CA THR A 151 3.04 -6.06 -8.89
C THR A 151 2.47 -5.87 -10.30
N LEU A 152 1.65 -4.83 -10.48
CA LEU A 152 1.13 -4.44 -11.78
C LEU A 152 2.26 -4.02 -12.73
N SER A 153 3.28 -3.31 -12.23
CA SER A 153 4.44 -2.89 -13.03
C SER A 153 5.27 -4.09 -13.49
N GLU A 154 5.50 -5.10 -12.64
CA GLU A 154 6.16 -6.34 -13.06
C GLU A 154 5.35 -7.09 -14.12
N THR A 155 4.05 -7.22 -13.91
CA THR A 155 3.15 -7.89 -14.86
C THR A 155 3.15 -7.18 -16.21
N PHE A 156 3.06 -5.84 -16.19
CA PHE A 156 3.14 -5.01 -17.39
C PHE A 156 4.44 -5.20 -18.16
N ARG A 157 5.60 -5.20 -17.47
CA ARG A 157 6.91 -5.46 -18.11
C ARG A 157 6.94 -6.82 -18.79
N ALA A 158 6.50 -7.86 -18.09
CA ALA A 158 6.45 -9.22 -18.65
C ALA A 158 5.55 -9.27 -19.90
N SER A 159 4.39 -8.62 -19.87
CA SER A 159 3.47 -8.53 -21.01
C SER A 159 4.06 -7.74 -22.18
N VAL A 160 4.79 -6.64 -21.93
CA VAL A 160 5.49 -5.90 -22.99
C VAL A 160 6.57 -6.76 -23.64
N VAL A 161 7.40 -7.45 -22.84
CA VAL A 161 8.46 -8.33 -23.36
C VAL A 161 7.86 -9.46 -24.21
N ALA A 162 6.78 -10.09 -23.73
CA ALA A 162 6.08 -11.14 -24.45
C ALA A 162 5.50 -10.64 -25.78
N THR A 163 4.91 -9.44 -25.78
CA THR A 163 4.33 -8.83 -26.99
C THR A 163 5.42 -8.40 -27.98
N GLU A 164 6.54 -7.86 -27.50
CA GLU A 164 7.70 -7.57 -28.34
C GLU A 164 8.28 -8.85 -28.96
N SER A 165 8.26 -9.96 -28.25
CA SER A 165 8.76 -11.24 -28.77
C SER A 165 7.83 -11.89 -29.80
N SER A 166 6.60 -11.37 -29.95
CA SER A 166 5.61 -11.90 -30.90
C SER A 166 5.88 -11.42 -32.34
N ALA A 167 5.61 -12.30 -33.30
CA ALA A 167 5.66 -11.99 -34.72
C ALA A 167 4.31 -11.42 -35.18
N GLY A 168 4.31 -10.26 -35.86
CA GLY A 168 3.09 -9.65 -36.40
C GLY A 168 3.19 -8.13 -36.54
N GLU A 169 2.45 -7.57 -37.50
CA GLU A 169 2.42 -6.13 -37.77
C GLU A 169 1.68 -5.35 -36.65
N ASP A 170 0.76 -6.03 -35.95
CA ASP A 170 -0.09 -5.45 -34.90
C ASP A 170 0.58 -5.30 -33.53
N ARG A 171 1.83 -5.77 -33.36
CA ARG A 171 2.53 -5.75 -32.05
C ARG A 171 2.58 -4.35 -31.42
N ARG A 172 2.72 -3.30 -32.24
CA ARG A 172 2.77 -1.91 -31.77
C ARG A 172 1.43 -1.45 -31.20
N LEU A 173 0.33 -1.82 -31.86
CA LEU A 173 -1.02 -1.51 -31.41
C LEU A 173 -1.33 -2.25 -30.11
N ALA A 174 -0.93 -3.52 -30.01
CA ALA A 174 -1.09 -4.31 -28.79
C ALA A 174 -0.34 -3.70 -27.59
N ILE A 175 0.91 -3.23 -27.77
CA ILE A 175 1.66 -2.56 -26.71
C ILE A 175 1.01 -1.24 -26.31
N MET A 176 0.50 -0.47 -27.27
CA MET A 176 -0.21 0.77 -26.98
C MET A 176 -1.47 0.51 -26.14
N GLN A 177 -2.22 -0.55 -26.46
CA GLN A 177 -3.39 -0.98 -25.68
C GLN A 177 -2.98 -1.41 -24.28
N LEU A 178 -1.88 -2.15 -24.13
CA LEU A 178 -1.34 -2.57 -22.85
C LEU A 178 -0.91 -1.37 -21.98
N CYS A 179 -0.30 -0.34 -22.59
CA CYS A 179 0.05 0.90 -21.88
C CYS A 179 -1.18 1.66 -21.38
N LYS A 180 -2.25 1.66 -22.19
CA LYS A 180 -3.53 2.26 -21.80
C LYS A 180 -4.14 1.49 -20.63
N SER A 181 -4.27 0.16 -20.73
CA SER A 181 -4.86 -0.65 -19.66
C SER A 181 -4.06 -0.53 -18.37
N PHE A 182 -2.72 -0.52 -18.46
CA PHE A 182 -1.85 -0.30 -17.31
C PHE A 182 -2.10 1.04 -16.62
N THR A 183 -2.31 2.11 -17.40
CA THR A 183 -2.65 3.43 -16.86
C THR A 183 -4.03 3.41 -16.19
N ASP A 184 -5.01 2.78 -16.83
CA ASP A 184 -6.38 2.64 -16.31
C ASP A 184 -6.38 1.86 -14.98
N ASP A 185 -5.57 0.80 -14.87
CA ASP A 185 -5.43 -0.02 -13.67
C ASP A 185 -4.80 0.76 -12.49
N ILE A 186 -3.75 1.55 -12.75
CA ILE A 186 -3.17 2.44 -11.70
C ILE A 186 -4.20 3.47 -11.25
N CYS A 187 -4.91 4.11 -12.19
CA CYS A 187 -5.96 5.06 -11.87
C CYS A 187 -7.10 4.41 -11.08
N ALA A 188 -7.40 3.14 -11.32
CA ALA A 188 -8.38 2.37 -10.57
C ALA A 188 -7.93 2.15 -9.11
N ILE A 189 -6.65 1.83 -8.87
CA ILE A 189 -6.06 1.73 -7.51
C ILE A 189 -6.15 3.08 -6.79
N VAL A 190 -5.80 4.18 -7.44
CA VAL A 190 -5.91 5.53 -6.84
C VAL A 190 -7.35 5.90 -6.53
N SER A 191 -8.26 5.58 -7.45
CA SER A 191 -9.69 5.88 -7.29
C SER A 191 -10.33 5.04 -6.19
N SER A 192 -9.95 3.76 -6.05
CA SER A 192 -10.46 2.90 -4.98
C SER A 192 -9.98 3.39 -3.61
N GLU A 193 -8.70 3.76 -3.48
CA GLU A 193 -8.18 4.36 -2.25
C GLU A 193 -8.94 5.64 -1.87
N THR A 194 -9.15 6.54 -2.84
CA THR A 194 -9.89 7.79 -2.63
C THR A 194 -11.32 7.52 -2.16
N LYS A 195 -12.01 6.54 -2.76
CA LYS A 195 -13.37 6.16 -2.34
C LYS A 195 -13.41 5.68 -0.91
N VAL A 196 -12.43 4.87 -0.48
CA VAL A 196 -12.44 4.42 0.91
C VAL A 196 -12.12 5.56 1.87
N TRP A 197 -11.28 6.53 1.51
CA TRP A 197 -11.07 7.71 2.36
C TRP A 197 -12.34 8.52 2.56
N VAL A 198 -13.15 8.69 1.51
CA VAL A 198 -14.45 9.34 1.62
C VAL A 198 -15.38 8.57 2.56
N GLN A 199 -15.41 7.24 2.43
CA GLN A 199 -16.21 6.38 3.31
C GLN A 199 -15.75 6.43 4.77
N GLU A 200 -14.44 6.38 5.02
CA GLU A 200 -13.86 6.51 6.37
C GLU A 200 -14.20 7.87 6.97
N PHE A 201 -14.15 8.94 6.18
CA PHE A 201 -14.54 10.29 6.61
C PHE A 201 -16.03 10.40 6.97
N ASP A 202 -16.92 9.85 6.14
CA ASP A 202 -18.34 9.83 6.42
C ASP A 202 -18.67 9.01 7.67
N ASN A 203 -18.05 7.83 7.83
CA ASN A 203 -18.20 7.00 9.02
C ASN A 203 -17.72 7.73 10.28
N ALA A 204 -16.60 8.46 10.19
CA ALA A 204 -16.08 9.27 11.30
C ALA A 204 -17.06 10.38 11.70
N ARG A 205 -17.65 11.06 10.72
CA ARG A 205 -18.65 12.12 10.93
C ARG A 205 -19.93 11.58 11.59
N ASP A 206 -20.41 10.43 11.13
CA ASP A 206 -21.62 9.80 11.67
C ASP A 206 -21.41 9.30 13.12
N GLU A 207 -20.25 8.73 13.41
CA GLU A 207 -19.90 8.27 14.76
C GLU A 207 -19.82 9.44 15.75
N LEU A 208 -19.20 10.56 15.36
CA LEU A 208 -19.19 11.79 16.15
C LEU A 208 -20.61 12.31 16.41
N GLY A 209 -21.48 12.30 15.38
CA GLY A 209 -22.87 12.67 15.52
C GLY A 209 -23.67 11.76 16.46
N ARG A 210 -23.33 10.48 16.51
CA ARG A 210 -23.95 9.51 17.44
C ARG A 210 -23.51 9.75 18.88
N MET A 211 -22.23 10.02 19.12
CA MET A 211 -21.70 10.35 20.45
C MET A 211 -22.30 11.65 21.01
N ALA A 212 -22.41 12.70 20.18
CA ALA A 212 -23.02 13.96 20.62
C ALA A 212 -24.49 13.82 21.03
N LYS A 213 -25.23 12.88 20.40
CA LYS A 213 -26.64 12.61 20.74
C LYS A 213 -26.80 11.73 21.99
N SER A 214 -25.84 10.85 22.30
CA SER A 214 -25.93 9.99 23.48
C SER A 214 -25.72 10.76 24.79
N ASP A 215 -24.95 11.86 24.77
CA ASP A 215 -24.64 12.65 25.97
C ASP A 215 -25.72 13.71 26.30
N GLY A 216 -26.70 13.90 25.41
CA GLY A 216 -27.80 14.85 25.58
C GLY A 216 -29.06 14.26 26.24
N LYS A 217 -28.99 13.08 26.85
CA LYS A 217 -30.11 12.35 27.45
C LYS A 217 -29.77 11.89 28.87
#